data_AF-X1DSX0-F1
#
_entry.id   AF-X1DSX0-F1
#
_cell.length_a   1.000
_cell.length_b   1.000
_cell.length_c   1.000
_cell.angle_alpha   90.00
_cell.angle_beta   90.00
_cell.angle_gamma   90.00
#
_symmetry.space_group_name_H-M   'P 1'
#
loop_
_entity.id
_entity.type
_entity.pdbx_description
1 polymer ?
#
loop_
_entity_poly.entity_id
_entity_poly.type
_entity_poly.pdbx_seq_one_letter_code
_entity_poly.pdbx_strand_id
1 'polypeptide(L)'
;MVDENNKLQGVLSLRQLLMNAANKQLSNIMETDVVAVVPETDQEEVAHIVSRYNIMAVPVVDHEGVILGIVTVDDIVDVIREEATEDFLRMVGAGKDREILLKPVLQNALTRLPWLVASWVGGILAMFVISSFEEELAKVIILAGFIPVIIGMGGNIGTQS
;
A
#
# COMPACT_ATOMS: atom_id res chain seq x y z
N MET A 1 29.68 -5.05 0.73
CA MET A 1 31.07 -4.61 0.48
C MET A 1 31.03 -3.14 0.20
N VAL A 2 31.93 -2.37 0.79
CA VAL A 2 32.05 -0.93 0.55
C VAL A 2 33.48 -0.57 0.20
N ASP A 3 33.66 0.56 -0.48
CA ASP A 3 34.98 1.16 -0.70
C ASP A 3 35.43 2.04 0.47
N GLU A 4 36.57 2.72 0.31
CA GLU A 4 37.14 3.64 1.31
C GLU A 4 36.24 4.84 1.64
N ASN A 5 35.30 5.17 0.75
CA ASN A 5 34.33 6.25 0.93
C ASN A 5 32.95 5.73 1.39
N ASN A 6 32.87 4.48 1.86
CA ASN A 6 31.63 3.79 2.24
C ASN A 6 30.61 3.61 1.11
N LYS A 7 31.00 3.75 -0.17
CA LYS A 7 30.08 3.49 -1.28
C LYS A 7 29.86 1.99 -1.45
N LEU A 8 28.62 1.61 -1.70
CA LEU A 8 28.24 0.21 -1.93
C LEU A 8 28.88 -0.32 -3.22
N GLN A 9 29.67 -1.38 -3.11
CA GLN A 9 30.39 -2.01 -4.24
C GLN A 9 29.88 -3.42 -4.58
N GLY A 10 29.20 -4.09 -3.66
CA GLY A 10 28.71 -5.44 -3.88
C GLY A 10 28.11 -6.09 -2.64
N VAL A 11 27.35 -7.16 -2.83
CA VAL A 11 26.78 -7.98 -1.75
C VAL A 11 27.26 -9.42 -1.83
N LEU A 12 27.23 -10.12 -0.70
CA LEU A 12 27.63 -11.51 -0.61
C LEU A 12 26.78 -12.22 0.43
N SER A 13 26.21 -13.37 0.06
CA SER A 13 25.52 -14.22 1.02
C SER A 13 26.51 -15.04 1.86
N LEU A 14 26.12 -15.36 3.09
CA LEU A 14 26.90 -16.29 3.94
C LEU A 14 27.07 -17.66 3.28
N ARG A 15 26.08 -18.12 2.51
CA ARG A 15 26.19 -19.36 1.72
C ARG A 15 27.33 -19.28 0.72
N GLN A 16 27.41 -18.20 -0.08
CA GLN A 16 28.52 -17.99 -1.02
C GLN A 16 29.87 -17.93 -0.30
N LEU A 17 29.92 -17.31 0.88
CA LEU A 17 31.15 -17.26 1.69
C LEU A 17 31.62 -18.66 2.10
N LEU A 18 30.70 -19.50 2.60
CA LEU A 18 31.00 -20.85 3.09
C LEU A 18 31.29 -21.85 1.97
N MET A 19 30.77 -21.62 0.76
CA MET A 19 30.95 -22.51 -0.39
C MET A 19 32.22 -22.23 -1.20
N ASN A 20 32.91 -21.12 -0.94
CA ASN A 20 34.15 -20.77 -1.63
C ASN A 20 35.39 -21.07 -0.75
N ALA A 21 36.53 -21.30 -1.40
CA ALA A 21 37.79 -21.52 -0.69
C ALA A 21 38.20 -20.26 0.09
N ALA A 22 38.71 -20.44 1.31
CA ALA A 22 39.04 -19.34 2.23
C ALA A 22 40.11 -18.36 1.71
N ASN A 23 40.93 -18.79 0.75
CA ASN A 23 41.96 -17.96 0.11
C ASN A 23 41.45 -17.17 -1.11
N LYS A 24 40.19 -17.34 -1.51
CA LYS A 24 39.63 -16.67 -2.67
C LYS A 24 39.25 -15.23 -2.31
N GLN A 25 39.61 -14.29 -3.18
CA GLN A 25 39.34 -12.88 -2.96
C GLN A 25 37.83 -12.60 -3.00
N LEU A 26 37.34 -11.83 -2.03
CA LEU A 26 35.91 -11.53 -1.89
C LEU A 26 35.32 -10.79 -3.10
N SER A 27 36.13 -9.94 -3.75
CA SER A 27 35.77 -9.24 -4.99
C SER A 27 35.41 -10.17 -6.15
N ASN A 28 35.92 -11.41 -6.14
CA ASN A 28 35.71 -12.39 -7.21
C ASN A 28 34.48 -13.27 -6.97
N ILE A 29 33.82 -13.13 -5.81
CA ILE A 29 32.67 -13.96 -5.42
C ILE A 29 31.45 -13.13 -4.99
N MET A 30 31.61 -11.82 -4.83
CA MET A 30 30.51 -10.89 -4.56
C MET A 30 29.69 -10.62 -5.82
N GLU A 31 28.40 -10.33 -5.62
CA GLU A 31 27.55 -9.80 -6.67
C GLU A 31 27.67 -8.28 -6.71
N THR A 32 27.97 -7.73 -7.89
CA THR A 32 28.15 -6.28 -8.10
C THR A 32 26.89 -5.60 -8.61
N ASP A 33 25.98 -6.33 -9.25
CA ASP A 33 24.68 -5.82 -9.67
C ASP A 33 23.71 -5.84 -8.48
N VAL A 34 23.87 -4.87 -7.59
CA VAL A 34 23.14 -4.79 -6.33
C VAL A 34 21.93 -3.88 -6.48
N VAL A 35 20.74 -4.43 -6.23
CA VAL A 35 19.54 -3.61 -6.06
C VAL A 35 19.60 -2.96 -4.68
N ALA A 36 19.69 -1.63 -4.66
CA ALA A 36 19.69 -0.80 -3.46
C ALA A 36 18.55 0.22 -3.54
N VAL A 37 18.10 0.68 -2.38
CA VAL A 37 17.03 1.69 -2.24
C VAL A 37 17.54 2.92 -1.50
N VAL A 38 16.85 4.04 -1.66
CA VAL A 38 17.12 5.27 -0.90
C VAL A 38 16.17 5.41 0.29
N PRO A 39 16.50 6.16 1.36
CA PRO A 39 15.64 6.32 2.54
C PRO A 39 14.23 6.85 2.23
N GLU A 40 14.07 7.58 1.13
CA GLU A 40 12.80 8.14 0.67
C GLU A 40 11.93 7.15 -0.12
N THR A 41 12.46 5.95 -0.41
CA THR A 41 11.72 4.90 -1.15
C THR A 41 10.54 4.43 -0.30
N ASP A 42 9.37 4.35 -0.92
CA ASP A 42 8.17 3.89 -0.21
C ASP A 42 8.31 2.44 0.26
N GLN A 43 7.81 2.15 1.46
CA GLN A 43 7.91 0.82 2.07
C GLN A 43 7.27 -0.27 1.20
N GLU A 44 6.19 0.05 0.46
CA GLU A 44 5.52 -0.85 -0.48
C GLU A 44 6.46 -1.21 -1.64
N GLU A 45 7.22 -0.23 -2.14
CA GLU A 45 8.17 -0.45 -3.22
C GLU A 45 9.36 -1.30 -2.77
N VAL A 46 9.88 -1.05 -1.55
CA VAL A 46 10.91 -1.92 -0.95
C VAL A 46 10.38 -3.35 -0.79
N ALA A 47 9.13 -3.51 -0.34
CA ALA A 47 8.50 -4.83 -0.20
C ALA A 47 8.37 -5.57 -1.53
N HIS A 48 8.00 -4.84 -2.59
CA HIS A 48 7.90 -5.39 -3.93
C HIS A 48 9.28 -5.79 -4.49
N ILE A 49 10.34 -5.02 -4.23
CA ILE A 49 11.73 -5.38 -4.59
C ILE A 49 12.14 -6.68 -3.89
N VAL A 50 11.93 -6.77 -2.58
CA VAL A 50 12.27 -7.95 -1.76
C VAL A 50 11.55 -9.19 -2.26
N SER A 51 10.25 -9.08 -2.54
CA SER A 51 9.42 -10.16 -3.07
C SER A 51 9.86 -10.58 -4.48
N ARG A 52 10.09 -9.62 -5.39
CA ARG A 52 10.46 -9.88 -6.79
C ARG A 52 11.80 -10.59 -6.92
N TYR A 53 12.80 -10.15 -6.16
CA TYR A 53 14.17 -10.67 -6.24
C TYR A 53 14.46 -11.79 -5.22
N ASN A 54 13.50 -12.09 -4.33
CA ASN A 54 13.63 -13.10 -3.28
C ASN A 54 14.90 -12.93 -2.44
N ILE A 55 15.19 -11.69 -2.07
CA ILE A 55 16.39 -11.29 -1.31
C ILE A 55 16.06 -11.15 0.18
N MET A 56 17.00 -11.56 1.05
CA MET A 56 16.81 -11.55 2.50
C MET A 56 16.98 -10.16 3.14
N ALA A 57 17.67 -9.26 2.45
CA ALA A 57 17.86 -7.88 2.89
C ALA A 57 18.15 -6.99 1.68
N VAL A 58 17.74 -5.72 1.77
CA VAL A 58 18.01 -4.68 0.77
C VAL A 58 18.92 -3.64 1.40
N PRO A 59 20.06 -3.29 0.78
CA PRO A 59 20.88 -2.19 1.23
C PRO A 59 20.19 -0.85 0.98
N VAL A 60 20.28 0.04 1.97
CA VAL A 60 19.83 1.42 1.87
C VAL A 60 21.05 2.31 1.67
N VAL A 61 21.02 3.13 0.62
CA VAL A 61 22.10 4.04 0.25
C VAL A 61 21.60 5.47 0.12
N ASP A 62 22.47 6.46 0.32
CA ASP A 62 22.13 7.83 -0.04
C ASP A 62 22.21 8.07 -1.56
N HIS A 63 21.90 9.29 -2.00
CA HIS A 63 21.98 9.66 -3.42
C HIS A 63 23.39 9.63 -4.01
N GLU A 64 24.44 9.59 -3.17
CA GLU A 64 25.83 9.46 -3.61
C GLU A 64 26.31 8.00 -3.64
N GLY A 65 25.45 7.05 -3.23
CA GLY A 65 25.71 5.62 -3.19
C GLY A 65 26.39 5.14 -1.90
N VAL A 66 26.47 5.99 -0.86
CA VAL A 66 27.04 5.65 0.44
C VAL A 66 26.05 4.79 1.23
N ILE A 67 26.52 3.69 1.80
CA ILE A 67 25.66 2.80 2.57
C ILE A 67 25.22 3.48 3.88
N LEU A 68 23.90 3.48 4.11
CA LEU A 68 23.28 4.00 5.33
C LEU A 68 22.84 2.86 6.25
N GLY A 69 22.42 1.73 5.67
CA GLY A 69 21.93 0.59 6.42
C GLY A 69 21.38 -0.52 5.54
N ILE A 70 20.53 -1.36 6.12
CA ILE A 70 19.80 -2.42 5.43
C ILE A 70 18.37 -2.49 5.94
N VAL A 71 17.46 -2.98 5.10
CA VAL A 71 16.10 -3.42 5.48
C VAL A 71 16.03 -4.92 5.32
N THR A 72 15.53 -5.64 6.32
CA THR A 72 15.49 -7.10 6.29
C THR A 72 14.13 -7.64 5.83
N VAL A 73 14.11 -8.88 5.35
CA VAL A 73 12.86 -9.53 4.92
C VAL A 73 11.86 -9.68 6.06
N ASP A 74 12.33 -9.86 7.31
CA ASP A 74 11.45 -9.96 8.48
C ASP A 74 10.67 -8.66 8.69
N ASP A 75 11.33 -7.50 8.56
CA ASP A 75 10.69 -6.18 8.64
C ASP A 75 9.66 -5.98 7.51
N ILE A 76 9.96 -6.49 6.32
CA ILE A 76 9.13 -6.35 5.11
C ILE A 76 7.87 -7.22 5.18
N VAL A 77 7.94 -8.39 5.83
CA VAL A 77 6.76 -9.24 6.03
C VAL A 77 5.68 -8.51 6.84
N ASP A 78 6.08 -7.70 7.82
CA ASP A 78 5.14 -6.89 8.58
C ASP A 78 4.54 -5.77 7.73
N VAL A 79 5.35 -5.08 6.92
CA VAL A 79 4.88 -4.05 5.95
C VAL A 79 3.84 -4.63 4.99
N ILE A 80 4.08 -5.81 4.40
CA ILE A 80 3.14 -6.43 3.44
C ILE A 80 1.78 -6.72 4.08
N ARG A 81 1.77 -7.17 5.35
CA ARG A 81 0.52 -7.42 6.08
C ARG A 81 -0.23 -6.13 6.38
N GLU A 82 0.52 -5.08 6.66
CA GLU A 82 -0.01 -3.77 7.03
C GLU A 82 -0.63 -3.06 5.84
N GLU A 83 0.02 -3.06 4.68
CA GLU A 83 -0.52 -2.44 3.45
C GLU A 83 -1.85 -3.07 3.03
N ALA A 84 -1.96 -4.41 3.05
CA ALA A 84 -3.21 -5.09 2.73
C ALA A 84 -4.37 -4.69 3.68
N THR A 85 -4.05 -4.40 4.95
CA THR A 85 -5.03 -3.94 5.93
C THR A 85 -5.36 -2.46 5.74
N GLU A 86 -4.35 -1.64 5.47
CA GLU A 86 -4.50 -0.21 5.25
C GLU A 86 -5.36 0.09 4.03
N ASP A 87 -5.14 -0.59 2.91
CA ASP A 87 -5.94 -0.37 1.69
C ASP A 87 -7.42 -0.72 1.90
N PHE A 88 -7.70 -1.79 2.62
CA PHE A 88 -9.07 -2.12 3.01
C PHE A 88 -9.70 -1.02 3.88
N LEU A 89 -8.95 -0.52 4.87
CA LEU A 89 -9.40 0.57 5.75
C LEU A 89 -9.62 1.88 4.98
N ARG A 90 -8.76 2.19 4.01
CA ARG A 90 -8.94 3.33 3.09
C ARG A 90 -10.20 3.16 2.25
N MET A 91 -10.47 1.97 1.72
CA MET A 91 -11.67 1.68 0.92
C MET A 91 -12.98 1.95 1.68
N VAL A 92 -13.00 1.69 2.99
CA VAL A 92 -14.16 1.96 3.85
C VAL A 92 -14.14 3.34 4.53
N GLY A 93 -13.19 4.21 4.15
CA GLY A 93 -13.07 5.57 4.67
C GLY A 93 -12.58 5.65 6.13
N ALA A 94 -11.95 4.60 6.65
CA ALA A 94 -11.42 4.54 8.01
C ALA A 94 -10.03 5.19 8.15
N GLY A 95 -9.34 5.48 7.04
CA GLY A 95 -8.05 6.18 7.01
C GLY A 95 -6.83 5.27 7.12
N LYS A 96 -5.63 5.88 7.18
CA LYS A 96 -4.32 5.21 7.13
C LYS A 96 -3.86 4.61 8.48
N ASP A 97 -4.39 5.10 9.59
CA ASP A 97 -3.69 4.93 10.87
C ASP A 97 -3.96 3.59 11.55
N ARG A 98 -2.85 2.92 11.85
CA ARG A 98 -2.69 1.67 12.63
C ARG A 98 -3.41 1.66 13.98
N GLU A 99 -3.74 2.84 14.49
CA GLU A 99 -4.29 3.07 15.83
C GLU A 99 -5.81 3.35 15.85
N ILE A 100 -6.58 3.01 14.82
CA ILE A 100 -8.05 3.18 14.88
C ILE A 100 -8.64 2.55 16.14
N LEU A 101 -8.07 1.44 16.64
CA LEU A 101 -8.49 0.79 17.89
C LEU A 101 -8.01 1.51 19.17
N LEU A 102 -6.95 2.30 19.09
CA LEU A 102 -6.35 3.02 20.22
C LEU A 102 -6.80 4.49 20.28
N LYS A 103 -7.34 5.02 19.19
CA LYS A 103 -7.81 6.41 19.10
C LYS A 103 -9.15 6.60 19.82
N PRO A 104 -9.37 7.77 20.44
CA PRO A 104 -10.67 8.16 20.97
C PRO A 104 -11.77 8.05 19.90
N VAL A 105 -12.95 7.56 20.29
CA VAL A 105 -14.13 7.37 19.41
C VAL A 105 -14.43 8.62 18.58
N LEU A 106 -14.29 9.81 19.16
CA LEU A 106 -14.53 11.08 18.49
C LEU A 106 -13.53 11.34 17.35
N GLN A 107 -12.26 10.98 17.52
CA GLN A 107 -11.22 11.19 16.52
C GLN A 107 -11.46 10.27 15.30
N ASN A 108 -11.83 9.01 15.54
CA ASN A 108 -12.20 8.09 14.47
C ASN A 108 -13.47 8.52 13.71
N ALA A 109 -14.46 9.08 14.42
CA ALA A 109 -15.65 9.62 13.79
C ALA A 109 -15.31 10.82 12.88
N LEU A 110 -14.42 11.71 13.33
CA LEU A 110 -13.93 12.84 12.54
C LEU A 110 -13.16 12.40 11.28
N THR A 111 -12.38 11.32 11.34
CA THR A 111 -11.69 10.76 10.17
C THR A 111 -12.66 10.30 9.08
N ARG A 112 -13.84 9.80 9.46
CA ARG A 112 -14.88 9.33 8.53
C ARG A 112 -15.79 10.44 8.02
N LEU A 113 -15.85 11.60 8.70
CA LEU A 113 -16.74 12.70 8.33
C LEU A 113 -16.62 13.13 6.86
N PRO A 114 -15.41 13.32 6.28
CA PRO A 114 -15.29 13.72 4.88
C PRO A 114 -16.00 12.75 3.93
N TRP A 115 -15.83 11.44 4.15
CA TRP A 115 -16.46 10.41 3.33
C TRP A 115 -17.98 10.35 3.53
N LEU A 116 -18.44 10.50 4.78
CA LEU A 116 -19.87 10.55 5.09
C LEU A 116 -20.54 11.78 4.49
N VAL A 117 -19.89 12.94 4.56
CA VAL A 117 -20.38 14.19 3.96
C VAL A 117 -20.43 14.06 2.44
N ALA A 118 -19.38 13.51 1.80
CA ALA A 118 -19.39 13.25 0.36
C ALA A 118 -20.56 12.33 -0.05
N SER A 119 -20.77 11.24 0.70
CA SER A 119 -21.89 10.31 0.47
C SER A 119 -23.25 10.97 0.66
N TRP A 120 -23.38 11.81 1.70
CA TRP A 120 -24.60 12.56 1.98
C TRP A 120 -24.92 13.57 0.87
N VAL A 121 -23.92 14.30 0.38
CA VAL A 121 -24.06 15.22 -0.77
C VAL A 121 -24.48 14.45 -2.02
N GLY A 122 -23.84 13.31 -2.30
CA GLY A 122 -24.25 12.42 -3.39
C GLY A 122 -25.71 11.96 -3.29
N GLY A 123 -26.15 11.62 -2.07
CA GLY A 123 -27.54 11.28 -1.77
C GLY A 123 -28.53 12.44 -2.02
N ILE A 124 -28.16 13.67 -1.65
CA ILE A 124 -28.97 14.87 -1.93
C ILE A 124 -29.09 15.12 -3.44
N LEU A 125 -28.00 14.98 -4.18
CA LEU A 125 -28.03 15.11 -5.64
C LEU A 125 -28.94 14.05 -6.27
N ALA A 126 -28.84 12.80 -5.81
CA ALA A 126 -29.72 11.73 -6.27
C ALA A 126 -31.20 12.02 -5.95
N MET A 127 -31.48 12.57 -4.75
CA MET A 127 -32.83 13.01 -4.38
C MET A 127 -33.36 14.08 -5.36
N PHE A 128 -32.54 15.07 -5.74
CA PHE A 128 -32.93 16.11 -6.69
C PHE A 128 -33.26 15.54 -8.07
N VAL A 129 -32.45 14.58 -8.55
CA VAL A 129 -32.71 13.88 -9.82
C VAL A 129 -34.03 13.11 -9.74
N ILE A 130 -34.25 12.31 -8.69
CA ILE A 130 -35.48 11.52 -8.52
C ILE A 130 -36.72 12.42 -8.47
N SER A 131 -36.66 13.53 -7.72
CA SER A 131 -37.75 14.50 -7.62
C SER A 131 -38.09 15.16 -8.96
N SER A 132 -37.13 15.29 -9.88
CA SER A 132 -37.39 15.82 -11.22
C SER A 132 -38.24 14.87 -12.08
N PHE A 133 -38.35 13.59 -11.70
CA PHE A 133 -39.16 12.56 -12.38
C PHE A 133 -40.44 12.18 -11.60
N GLU A 134 -40.84 12.98 -10.62
CA GLU A 134 -41.98 12.68 -9.74
C GLU A 134 -43.27 12.41 -10.53
N GLU A 135 -43.58 13.22 -11.55
CA GLU A 135 -44.78 13.04 -12.37
C GLU A 135 -44.79 11.70 -13.13
N GLU A 136 -43.63 11.21 -13.57
CA GLU A 136 -43.52 9.93 -14.27
C GLU A 136 -43.61 8.75 -13.30
N LEU A 137 -43.01 8.88 -12.12
CA LEU A 137 -43.13 7.90 -11.04
C LEU A 137 -44.58 7.77 -10.56
N ALA A 138 -45.34 8.87 -10.55
CA ALA A 138 -46.76 8.87 -10.18
C ALA A 138 -47.64 8.12 -11.20
N LYS A 139 -47.28 8.13 -12.49
CA LYS A 139 -47.97 7.35 -13.54
C LYS A 139 -47.71 5.85 -13.38
N VAL A 140 -46.50 5.47 -12.97
CA VAL A 140 -46.09 4.06 -12.85
C VAL A 140 -45.28 3.86 -11.56
N ILE A 141 -45.99 3.61 -10.46
CA ILE A 141 -45.40 3.40 -9.12
C ILE A 141 -44.33 2.30 -9.10
N ILE A 142 -44.44 1.27 -9.95
CA ILE A 142 -43.49 0.15 -9.96
C ILE A 142 -42.05 0.59 -10.29
N LEU A 143 -41.87 1.72 -11.00
CA LEU A 143 -40.56 2.27 -11.33
C LEU A 143 -39.78 2.67 -10.06
N ALA A 144 -40.48 3.15 -9.02
CA ALA A 144 -39.87 3.46 -7.74
C ALA A 144 -39.31 2.19 -7.05
N GLY A 145 -39.94 1.03 -7.28
CA GLY A 145 -39.45 -0.27 -6.79
C GLY A 145 -38.12 -0.71 -7.43
N PHE A 146 -37.78 -0.19 -8.62
CA PHE A 146 -36.49 -0.48 -9.26
C PHE A 146 -35.34 0.40 -8.74
N ILE A 147 -35.62 1.53 -8.10
CA ILE A 147 -34.59 2.45 -7.59
C ILE A 147 -33.63 1.74 -6.62
N PRO A 148 -34.09 1.01 -5.57
CA PRO A 148 -33.19 0.29 -4.67
C PRO A 148 -32.40 -0.83 -5.37
N VAL A 149 -33.00 -1.49 -6.35
CA VAL A 149 -32.36 -2.59 -7.10
C VAL A 149 -31.20 -2.07 -7.94
N ILE A 150 -31.42 -0.98 -8.69
CA ILE A 150 -30.40 -0.35 -9.53
C ILE A 150 -29.27 0.22 -8.67
N ILE A 151 -29.59 0.90 -7.57
CA ILE A 151 -28.60 1.42 -6.61
C ILE A 151 -27.77 0.27 -6.03
N GLY A 152 -28.42 -0.81 -5.58
CA GLY A 152 -27.74 -1.97 -5.02
C GLY A 152 -26.82 -2.67 -6.02
N MET A 153 -27.26 -2.83 -7.27
CA MET A 153 -26.43 -3.39 -8.34
C MET A 153 -25.25 -2.47 -8.69
N GLY A 154 -25.47 -1.15 -8.78
CA GLY A 154 -24.42 -0.17 -9.03
C GLY A 154 -23.34 -0.19 -7.95
N GLY A 155 -23.75 -0.28 -6.67
CA GLY A 155 -22.83 -0.44 -5.55
C GLY A 155 -21.98 -1.71 -5.63
N ASN A 156 -22.61 -2.85 -5.96
CA ASN A 156 -21.91 -4.12 -6.08
C ASN A 156 -20.94 -4.16 -7.27
N ILE A 157 -21.27 -3.50 -8.39
CA ILE A 157 -20.36 -3.38 -9.54
C ILE A 157 -19.15 -2.52 -9.16
N GLY A 158 -19.38 -1.42 -8.44
CA GLY A 158 -18.31 -0.52 -8.00
C GLY A 158 -17.35 -1.14 -6.97
N THR A 159 -17.80 -2.11 -6.16
CA THR A 159 -16.93 -2.82 -5.22
C THR A 159 -16.22 -4.04 -5.81
N GLN A 160 -16.66 -4.54 -6.97
CA GLN A 160 -16.10 -5.72 -7.64
C GLN A 160 -15.23 -5.39 -8.87
N SER A 161 -15.17 -4.13 -9.29
CA SER A 161 -14.29 -3.66 -10.38
C SER A 161 -12.95 -3.20 -9.84
#